data_AF-A0A239HX17-F1
#
_entry.id   AF-A0A239HX17-F1
#
_cell.length_a   1.000
_cell.length_b   1.000
_cell.length_c   1.000
_cell.angle_alpha   90.00
_cell.angle_beta   90.00
_cell.angle_gamma   90.00
#
_symmetry.space_group_name_H-M   'P 1'
#
loop_
_entity.id
_entity.type
_entity.pdbx_description
1 polymer ?
#
loop_
_entity_poly.entity_id
_entity_poly.type
_entity_poly.pdbx_seq_one_letter_code
_entity_poly.pdbx_strand_id
1 'polypeptide(L)'
;MTKRLLTLLFAGVLVFAVLQCVRPSIPAPREIHEVQASREATEVLRTSCYSCHSNERRLAWFDEIVPPYWLVRHDILEARAHLNFSTLGSKPVAAQRAALFEAVNMAQLNYMPLSSFLALHPDAKVNPAALGKLKAYLAPWSDTPEAQPDPTDVVAPAQADPEFGGLAFDPSYTSWHLLSATDRGDNGTFRFILGNDIAVKAAREGHTHPWPDGSRFAKVAWQQRQTADGIMAPGKFVQVEQMLKDATKFKASEGWGWGRWKGPKLTPYGTDASLVRECTGCHAPVKRNDYVYTQPISRAVEPGSDGLNNIAASYTDLPVDPSSARPITLYVDRQAGTMSILYASDSPLSQKAGQPVSYPAGAKLLLTTWKQIEDPHWFGARIPGQPVSSELLQLGPAGAVASYRKIDEAAKHDVALDAPAQAQRAQFILRLQPGPYLSH
;
A
#
# COMPACT_ATOMS: atom_id res chain seq x y z
N MET A 1 -52.63 -26.18 25.05
CA MET A 1 -52.00 -24.83 25.10
C MET A 1 -52.88 -23.92 25.94
N THR A 2 -52.34 -23.22 26.94
CA THR A 2 -53.11 -22.29 27.77
C THR A 2 -53.55 -21.08 26.94
N LYS A 3 -54.76 -20.52 27.20
CA LYS A 3 -55.28 -19.34 26.47
C LYS A 3 -54.27 -18.19 26.38
N ARG A 4 -53.44 -18.01 27.42
CA ARG A 4 -52.36 -17.01 27.47
C ARG A 4 -51.28 -17.23 26.42
N LEU A 5 -50.89 -18.48 26.14
CA LEU A 5 -49.91 -18.81 25.11
C LEU A 5 -50.45 -18.50 23.71
N LEU A 6 -51.73 -18.79 23.45
CA LEU A 6 -52.41 -18.44 22.21
C LEU A 6 -52.49 -16.91 22.00
N THR A 7 -52.82 -16.15 23.05
CA THR A 7 -52.83 -14.68 22.99
C THR A 7 -51.46 -14.10 22.70
N LEU A 8 -50.39 -14.63 23.33
CA LEU A 8 -49.02 -14.19 23.08
C LEU A 8 -48.54 -14.52 21.66
N LEU A 9 -48.88 -15.71 21.14
CA LEU A 9 -48.55 -16.09 19.76
C LEU A 9 -49.28 -15.19 18.75
N PHE A 10 -50.57 -14.93 18.96
CA PHE A 10 -51.34 -14.05 18.09
C PHE A 10 -50.80 -12.61 18.11
N ALA A 11 -50.49 -12.07 19.30
CA ALA A 11 -49.85 -10.76 19.43
C ALA A 11 -48.49 -10.71 18.71
N GLY A 12 -47.67 -11.76 18.84
CA GLY A 12 -46.39 -11.86 18.14
C GLY A 12 -46.53 -11.87 16.62
N VAL A 13 -47.49 -12.65 16.08
CA VAL A 13 -47.78 -12.68 14.64
C VAL A 13 -48.29 -11.33 14.14
N LEU A 14 -49.16 -10.66 14.90
CA LEU A 14 -49.67 -9.33 14.55
C LEU A 14 -48.53 -8.30 14.52
N VAL A 15 -47.67 -8.28 15.54
CA VAL A 15 -46.50 -7.40 15.59
C VAL A 15 -45.57 -7.68 14.41
N PHE A 16 -45.27 -8.96 14.13
CA PHE A 16 -44.44 -9.34 12.99
C PHE A 16 -45.03 -8.86 11.65
N ALA A 17 -46.34 -9.01 11.45
CA ALA A 17 -47.04 -8.54 10.24
C ALA A 17 -46.98 -7.02 10.09
N VAL A 18 -47.17 -6.26 11.18
CA VAL A 18 -47.05 -4.79 11.18
C VAL A 18 -45.61 -4.37 10.88
N LEU A 19 -44.61 -5.06 11.42
CA LEU A 19 -43.21 -4.76 11.14
C LEU A 19 -42.85 -4.91 9.65
N GLN A 20 -43.45 -5.87 8.93
CA GLN A 20 -43.20 -6.03 7.49
C GLN A 20 -43.64 -4.81 6.66
N CYS A 21 -44.53 -3.95 7.16
CA CYS A 21 -44.91 -2.71 6.49
C CYS A 21 -43.81 -1.65 6.53
N VAL A 22 -42.87 -1.73 7.48
CA VAL A 22 -41.74 -0.81 7.61
C VAL A 22 -40.55 -1.37 6.84
N ARG A 23 -40.66 -1.41 5.50
CA ARG A 23 -39.65 -1.99 4.61
C ARG A 23 -39.23 -0.99 3.52
N PRO A 24 -38.37 0.00 3.82
CA PRO A 24 -37.94 1.00 2.85
C PRO A 24 -37.22 0.33 1.67
N SER A 25 -37.49 0.71 0.42
CA SER A 25 -36.90 0.04 -0.74
C SER A 25 -35.37 0.18 -0.81
N ILE A 26 -34.73 -0.81 -1.46
CA ILE A 26 -33.35 -0.71 -1.95
C ILE A 26 -33.43 -0.12 -3.37
N PRO A 27 -32.86 1.07 -3.61
CA PRO A 27 -32.85 1.67 -4.94
C PRO A 27 -32.18 0.76 -5.97
N ALA A 28 -32.75 0.64 -7.17
CA ALA A 28 -32.18 -0.12 -8.28
C ALA A 28 -32.27 0.70 -9.57
N PRO A 29 -31.36 1.67 -9.76
CA PRO A 29 -31.28 2.44 -11.00
C PRO A 29 -31.13 1.53 -12.22
N ARG A 30 -31.77 1.88 -13.35
CA ARG A 30 -31.77 1.08 -14.58
C ARG A 30 -30.47 1.19 -15.38
N GLU A 31 -29.65 2.19 -15.10
CA GLU A 31 -28.38 2.38 -15.79
C GLU A 31 -27.38 1.30 -15.35
N ILE A 32 -26.88 0.54 -16.33
CA ILE A 32 -25.93 -0.55 -16.14
C ILE A 32 -24.80 -0.40 -17.16
N HIS A 33 -23.62 -0.07 -16.68
CA HIS A 33 -22.34 -0.08 -17.38
C HIS A 33 -21.43 -1.10 -16.70
N GLU A 34 -21.41 -2.34 -17.19
CA GLU A 34 -20.59 -3.41 -16.60
C GLU A 34 -19.12 -3.28 -17.01
N VAL A 35 -18.22 -3.78 -16.16
CA VAL A 35 -16.80 -3.89 -16.49
C VAL A 35 -16.60 -4.97 -17.54
N GLN A 36 -15.76 -4.68 -18.54
CA GLN A 36 -15.32 -5.68 -19.49
C GLN A 36 -14.25 -6.58 -18.85
N ALA A 37 -14.69 -7.75 -18.34
CA ALA A 37 -13.82 -8.75 -17.73
C ALA A 37 -13.82 -10.06 -18.53
N SER A 38 -12.87 -10.96 -18.24
CA SER A 38 -12.93 -12.32 -18.79
C SER A 38 -14.21 -13.04 -18.36
N ARG A 39 -14.61 -14.08 -19.09
CA ARG A 39 -15.80 -14.88 -18.77
C ARG A 39 -15.70 -15.45 -17.34
N GLU A 40 -14.55 -15.99 -17.00
CA GLU A 40 -14.27 -16.59 -15.70
C GLU A 40 -14.29 -15.57 -14.56
N ALA A 41 -13.74 -14.37 -14.78
CA ALA A 41 -13.78 -13.31 -13.79
C ALA A 41 -15.21 -12.78 -13.60
N THR A 42 -15.95 -12.61 -14.70
CA THR A 42 -17.36 -12.18 -14.68
C THR A 42 -18.23 -13.15 -13.89
N GLU A 43 -18.04 -14.46 -14.07
CA GLU A 43 -18.73 -15.49 -13.31
C GLU A 43 -18.48 -15.35 -11.80
N VAL A 44 -17.22 -15.17 -11.39
CA VAL A 44 -16.86 -14.98 -9.98
C VAL A 44 -17.51 -13.72 -9.42
N LEU A 45 -17.42 -12.58 -10.12
CA LEU A 45 -18.01 -11.31 -9.67
C LEU A 45 -19.53 -11.42 -9.51
N ARG A 46 -20.22 -12.07 -10.45
CA ARG A 46 -21.67 -12.26 -10.40
C ARG A 46 -22.11 -13.15 -9.24
N THR A 47 -21.35 -14.19 -8.92
CA THR A 47 -21.67 -15.12 -7.84
C THR A 47 -21.32 -14.54 -6.47
N SER A 48 -20.14 -13.91 -6.33
CA SER A 48 -19.60 -13.52 -5.03
C SER A 48 -19.88 -12.06 -4.64
N CYS A 49 -20.10 -11.17 -5.61
CA CYS A 49 -20.11 -9.72 -5.34
C CYS A 49 -21.43 -9.02 -5.71
N TYR A 50 -22.13 -9.47 -6.76
CA TYR A 50 -23.26 -8.71 -7.32
C TYR A 50 -24.47 -8.60 -6.37
N SER A 51 -24.65 -9.54 -5.44
CA SER A 51 -25.76 -9.46 -4.48
C SER A 51 -25.75 -8.18 -3.64
N CYS A 52 -24.55 -7.65 -3.34
CA CYS A 52 -24.40 -6.40 -2.61
C CYS A 52 -23.92 -5.25 -3.49
N HIS A 53 -22.97 -5.51 -4.39
CA HIS A 53 -22.26 -4.47 -5.16
C HIS A 53 -22.83 -4.23 -6.58
N SER A 54 -24.06 -4.64 -6.88
CA SER A 54 -24.70 -4.37 -8.18
C SER A 54 -26.11 -3.81 -7.97
N ASN A 55 -26.61 -3.00 -8.91
CA ASN A 55 -28.01 -2.54 -8.95
C ASN A 55 -29.00 -3.69 -9.21
N GLU A 56 -28.51 -4.86 -9.65
CA GLU A 56 -29.33 -6.06 -9.78
C GLU A 56 -29.93 -6.48 -8.44
N ARG A 57 -31.24 -6.73 -8.40
CA ARG A 57 -31.91 -7.21 -7.19
C ARG A 57 -31.74 -8.72 -7.06
N ARG A 58 -30.72 -9.15 -6.31
CA ARG A 58 -30.39 -10.55 -6.03
C ARG A 58 -30.47 -10.86 -4.53
N LEU A 59 -31.64 -10.64 -3.93
CA LEU A 59 -31.88 -10.98 -2.53
C LEU A 59 -32.38 -12.42 -2.43
N ALA A 60 -31.93 -13.15 -1.41
CA ALA A 60 -32.62 -14.38 -1.04
C ALA A 60 -33.99 -14.02 -0.45
N TRP A 61 -34.95 -14.94 -0.54
CA TRP A 61 -36.32 -14.70 -0.06
C TRP A 61 -36.36 -14.34 1.44
N PHE A 62 -35.42 -14.84 2.24
CA PHE A 62 -35.35 -14.57 3.68
C PHE A 62 -34.69 -13.21 3.98
N ASP A 63 -33.82 -12.71 3.10
CA ASP A 63 -33.26 -11.36 3.22
C ASP A 63 -34.35 -10.29 3.03
N GLU A 64 -35.46 -10.66 2.40
CA GLU A 64 -36.60 -9.79 2.17
C GLU A 64 -37.48 -9.60 3.42
N ILE A 65 -37.24 -10.33 4.50
CA ILE A 65 -38.07 -10.35 5.70
C ILE A 65 -37.49 -9.40 6.77
N VAL A 66 -38.33 -8.54 7.32
CA VAL A 66 -38.01 -7.67 8.47
C VAL A 66 -38.04 -8.48 9.78
N PRO A 67 -37.18 -8.20 10.78
CA PRO A 67 -36.12 -7.17 10.85
C PRO A 67 -34.82 -7.35 10.03
N PRO A 68 -34.33 -8.57 9.70
CA PRO A 68 -33.05 -8.75 9.01
C PRO A 68 -32.87 -7.90 7.74
N TYR A 69 -33.95 -7.67 6.99
CA TYR A 69 -33.97 -6.79 5.82
C TYR A 69 -33.34 -5.41 6.07
N TRP A 70 -33.49 -4.82 7.26
CA TRP A 70 -32.94 -3.50 7.52
C TRP A 70 -31.41 -3.49 7.53
N LEU A 71 -30.80 -4.54 8.09
CA LEU A 71 -29.36 -4.74 8.05
C LEU A 71 -28.90 -5.00 6.62
N VAL A 72 -29.55 -5.92 5.92
CA VAL A 72 -29.26 -6.21 4.50
C VAL A 72 -29.33 -4.94 3.65
N ARG A 73 -30.36 -4.12 3.84
CA ARG A 73 -30.51 -2.86 3.14
C ARG A 73 -29.37 -1.89 3.47
N HIS A 74 -29.00 -1.77 4.74
CA HIS A 74 -27.90 -0.91 5.16
C HIS A 74 -26.58 -1.33 4.48
N ASP A 75 -26.23 -2.62 4.59
CA ASP A 75 -25.00 -3.18 4.04
C ASP A 75 -24.95 -3.04 2.51
N ILE A 76 -26.08 -3.24 1.80
CA ILE A 76 -26.14 -3.04 0.34
C ILE A 76 -25.93 -1.58 -0.04
N LEU A 77 -26.52 -0.64 0.71
CA LEU A 77 -26.35 0.79 0.43
C LEU A 77 -24.91 1.25 0.68
N GLU A 78 -24.30 0.79 1.77
CA GLU A 78 -22.90 1.05 2.06
C GLU A 78 -21.98 0.42 1.00
N ALA A 79 -22.18 -0.87 0.70
CA ALA A 79 -21.43 -1.60 -0.32
C ALA A 79 -21.45 -0.89 -1.68
N ARG A 80 -22.62 -0.43 -2.14
CA ARG A 80 -22.77 0.27 -3.42
C ARG A 80 -22.21 1.70 -3.40
N ALA A 81 -22.16 2.34 -2.25
CA ALA A 81 -21.52 3.65 -2.10
C ALA A 81 -20.00 3.55 -2.28
N HIS A 82 -19.39 2.46 -1.84
CA HIS A 82 -17.96 2.19 -2.02
C HIS A 82 -17.64 1.61 -3.42
N LEU A 83 -18.39 0.60 -3.85
CA LEU A 83 -18.17 -0.10 -5.11
C LEU A 83 -19.48 -0.60 -5.71
N ASN A 84 -19.81 -0.14 -6.92
CA ASN A 84 -20.99 -0.60 -7.65
C ASN A 84 -20.63 -1.04 -9.07
N PHE A 85 -20.65 -2.35 -9.31
CA PHE A 85 -20.36 -3.00 -10.59
C PHE A 85 -21.31 -2.59 -11.72
N SER A 86 -22.54 -2.13 -11.41
CA SER A 86 -23.46 -1.60 -12.43
C SER A 86 -23.05 -0.23 -12.92
N THR A 87 -22.15 0.48 -12.24
CA THR A 87 -21.70 1.82 -12.68
C THR A 87 -20.21 1.84 -13.00
N LEU A 88 -19.46 0.81 -12.58
CA LEU A 88 -18.02 0.77 -12.66
C LEU A 88 -17.52 0.88 -14.12
N GLY A 89 -18.20 0.25 -15.07
CA GLY A 89 -17.86 0.28 -16.51
C GLY A 89 -17.88 1.66 -17.15
N SER A 90 -18.58 2.64 -16.54
CA SER A 90 -18.60 4.04 -16.99
C SER A 90 -17.34 4.84 -16.59
N LYS A 91 -16.54 4.32 -15.65
CA LYS A 91 -15.32 4.98 -15.16
C LYS A 91 -14.15 4.76 -16.14
N PRO A 92 -13.10 5.60 -16.11
CA PRO A 92 -11.88 5.33 -16.87
C PRO A 92 -11.30 3.95 -16.56
N VAL A 93 -10.71 3.27 -17.55
CA VAL A 93 -10.18 1.90 -17.42
C VAL A 93 -9.22 1.74 -16.23
N ALA A 94 -8.36 2.73 -15.98
CA ALA A 94 -7.46 2.72 -14.82
C ALA A 94 -8.21 2.70 -13.48
N ALA A 95 -9.33 3.44 -13.36
CA ALA A 95 -10.17 3.45 -12.17
C ALA A 95 -10.95 2.14 -12.01
N GLN A 96 -11.41 1.54 -13.12
CA GLN A 96 -12.03 0.21 -13.09
C GLN A 96 -11.04 -0.84 -12.56
N ARG A 97 -9.81 -0.84 -13.08
CA ARG A 97 -8.74 -1.74 -12.63
C ARG A 97 -8.40 -1.53 -11.16
N ALA A 98 -8.24 -0.28 -10.72
CA ALA A 98 -7.94 0.03 -9.31
C ALA A 98 -9.02 -0.53 -8.37
N ALA A 99 -10.30 -0.34 -8.69
CA ALA A 99 -11.40 -0.87 -7.90
C ALA A 99 -11.42 -2.41 -7.85
N LEU A 100 -11.08 -3.08 -8.96
CA LEU A 100 -10.97 -4.54 -8.99
C LEU A 100 -9.76 -5.05 -8.20
N PHE A 101 -8.62 -4.36 -8.24
CA PHE A 101 -7.47 -4.68 -7.39
C PHE A 101 -7.83 -4.56 -5.92
N GLU A 102 -8.53 -3.50 -5.52
CA GLU A 102 -9.02 -3.34 -4.16
C GLU A 102 -9.95 -4.50 -3.77
N ALA A 103 -10.96 -4.81 -4.59
CA ALA A 103 -11.88 -5.93 -4.33
C ALA A 103 -11.15 -7.29 -4.18
N VAL A 104 -10.15 -7.56 -5.02
CA VAL A 104 -9.32 -8.78 -4.92
C VAL A 104 -8.50 -8.80 -3.64
N ASN A 105 -7.96 -7.67 -3.20
CA ASN A 105 -7.21 -7.56 -1.95
C ASN A 105 -8.11 -7.74 -0.72
N MET A 106 -9.30 -7.12 -0.72
CA MET A 106 -10.31 -7.32 0.32
C MET A 106 -10.71 -8.79 0.43
N ALA A 107 -10.84 -9.49 -0.72
CA ALA A 107 -11.14 -10.91 -0.76
C ALA A 107 -9.96 -11.79 -0.31
N GLN A 108 -8.73 -11.48 -0.74
CA GLN A 108 -7.52 -12.17 -0.32
C GLN A 108 -7.34 -12.15 1.20
N LEU A 109 -7.65 -11.02 1.84
CA LEU A 109 -7.54 -10.84 3.29
C LEU A 109 -8.77 -11.38 4.04
N ASN A 110 -9.70 -12.05 3.35
CA ASN A 110 -10.97 -12.56 3.89
C ASN A 110 -11.82 -11.47 4.58
N TYR A 111 -11.63 -10.20 4.20
CA TYR A 111 -12.45 -9.10 4.69
C TYR A 111 -13.77 -9.02 3.91
N MET A 112 -13.73 -9.41 2.62
CA MET A 112 -14.91 -9.54 1.78
C MET A 112 -15.03 -10.94 1.16
N PRO A 113 -16.26 -11.49 1.04
CA PRO A 113 -17.49 -11.00 1.65
C PRO A 113 -17.45 -11.09 3.19
N LEU A 114 -18.30 -10.29 3.86
CA LEU A 114 -18.37 -10.28 5.33
C LEU A 114 -18.66 -11.69 5.88
N SER A 115 -18.00 -12.09 6.96
CA SER A 115 -18.17 -13.42 7.55
C SER A 115 -19.60 -13.68 8.05
N SER A 116 -20.29 -12.64 8.53
CA SER A 116 -21.71 -12.68 8.91
C SER A 116 -22.62 -12.99 7.73
N PHE A 117 -22.32 -12.40 6.56
CA PHE A 117 -23.05 -12.65 5.32
C PHE A 117 -22.82 -14.10 4.84
N LEU A 118 -21.57 -14.57 4.83
CA LEU A 118 -21.23 -15.94 4.41
C LEU A 118 -21.86 -17.04 5.28
N ALA A 119 -22.26 -16.74 6.51
CA ALA A 119 -22.96 -17.70 7.37
C ALA A 119 -24.34 -18.10 6.83
N LEU A 120 -25.00 -17.20 6.08
CA LEU A 120 -26.30 -17.44 5.45
C LEU A 120 -26.20 -17.59 3.91
N HIS A 121 -25.09 -17.11 3.32
CA HIS A 121 -24.83 -17.09 1.88
C HIS A 121 -23.48 -17.76 1.54
N PRO A 122 -23.34 -19.08 1.77
CA PRO A 122 -22.05 -19.78 1.58
C PRO A 122 -21.62 -19.88 0.12
N ASP A 123 -22.56 -19.75 -0.82
CA ASP A 123 -22.33 -19.73 -2.27
C ASP A 123 -21.56 -18.48 -2.73
N ALA A 124 -21.64 -17.38 -1.99
CA ALA A 124 -20.90 -16.16 -2.28
C ALA A 124 -19.41 -16.22 -1.87
N LYS A 125 -18.96 -17.33 -1.26
CA LYS A 125 -17.58 -17.46 -0.77
C LYS A 125 -16.57 -17.44 -1.92
N VAL A 126 -15.65 -16.48 -1.87
CA VAL A 126 -14.48 -16.42 -2.77
C VAL A 126 -13.45 -17.44 -2.31
N ASN A 127 -13.51 -18.65 -2.86
CA ASN A 127 -12.51 -19.69 -2.59
C ASN A 127 -11.18 -19.43 -3.34
N PRO A 128 -10.08 -20.15 -3.03
CA PRO A 128 -8.78 -19.94 -3.68
C PRO A 128 -8.81 -20.05 -5.21
N ALA A 129 -9.65 -20.93 -5.77
CA ALA A 129 -9.79 -21.07 -7.22
C ALA A 129 -10.49 -19.85 -7.85
N ALA A 130 -11.55 -19.34 -7.21
CA ALA A 130 -12.24 -18.12 -7.62
C ALA A 130 -11.31 -16.89 -7.52
N LEU A 131 -10.57 -16.76 -6.42
CA LEU A 131 -9.57 -15.71 -6.24
C LEU A 131 -8.48 -15.78 -7.32
N GLY A 132 -8.02 -16.99 -7.65
CA GLY A 132 -7.05 -17.24 -8.72
C GLY A 132 -7.53 -16.74 -10.09
N LYS A 133 -8.82 -16.95 -10.44
CA LYS A 133 -9.41 -16.44 -11.68
C LYS A 133 -9.38 -14.90 -11.74
N LEU A 134 -9.73 -14.23 -10.64
CA LEU A 134 -9.71 -12.76 -10.56
C LEU A 134 -8.27 -12.22 -10.67
N LYS A 135 -7.32 -12.83 -9.97
CA LYS A 135 -5.90 -12.46 -10.02
C LYS A 135 -5.31 -12.67 -11.42
N ALA A 136 -5.64 -13.78 -12.07
CA ALA A 136 -5.20 -14.07 -13.44
C ALA A 136 -5.73 -13.05 -14.45
N TYR A 137 -6.98 -12.61 -14.30
CA TYR A 137 -7.55 -11.55 -15.14
C TYR A 137 -6.84 -10.19 -14.92
N LEU A 138 -6.49 -9.87 -13.67
CA LEU A 138 -5.85 -8.59 -13.36
C LEU A 138 -4.38 -8.51 -13.81
N ALA A 139 -3.64 -9.61 -13.74
CA ALA A 139 -2.25 -9.75 -14.23
C ALA A 139 -1.40 -8.49 -13.99
N PRO A 140 -0.99 -8.19 -12.74
CA PRO A 140 -0.39 -6.90 -12.37
C PRO A 140 0.95 -6.64 -13.05
N TRP A 141 1.66 -7.66 -13.52
CA TRP A 141 2.99 -7.51 -14.08
C TRP A 141 2.90 -7.52 -15.61
N SER A 142 2.90 -6.35 -16.23
CA SER A 142 2.97 -6.19 -17.70
C SER A 142 4.39 -5.83 -18.17
N ASP A 143 4.73 -6.29 -19.37
CA ASP A 143 6.08 -6.19 -19.94
C ASP A 143 6.42 -4.81 -20.51
N THR A 144 5.48 -3.86 -20.54
CA THR A 144 5.69 -2.54 -21.15
C THR A 144 5.66 -1.45 -20.08
N PRO A 145 6.82 -1.06 -19.51
CA PRO A 145 6.95 0.21 -18.83
C PRO A 145 6.50 1.35 -19.76
N GLU A 146 5.80 2.34 -19.24
CA GLU A 146 5.56 3.55 -19.99
C GLU A 146 6.91 4.25 -20.20
N ALA A 147 7.27 4.55 -21.46
CA ALA A 147 8.47 5.33 -21.75
C ALA A 147 8.27 6.74 -21.17
N GLN A 148 9.00 7.06 -20.11
CA GLN A 148 8.92 8.35 -19.43
C GLN A 148 10.26 9.08 -19.53
N PRO A 149 10.24 10.42 -19.68
CA PRO A 149 11.45 11.22 -19.63
C PRO A 149 12.12 11.05 -18.26
N ASP A 150 13.43 11.27 -18.21
CA ASP A 150 14.15 11.32 -16.93
C ASP A 150 13.44 12.31 -15.99
N PRO A 151 13.27 11.95 -14.70
CA PRO A 151 12.66 12.84 -13.75
C PRO A 151 13.45 14.16 -13.73
N THR A 152 12.73 15.26 -13.88
CA THR A 152 13.28 16.58 -13.57
C THR A 152 13.40 16.69 -12.05
N ASP A 153 14.45 17.36 -11.58
CA ASP A 153 14.64 17.55 -10.15
C ASP A 153 13.50 18.40 -9.59
N VAL A 154 12.75 17.81 -8.66
CA VAL A 154 11.67 18.51 -7.96
C VAL A 154 11.88 18.33 -6.47
N VAL A 155 12.04 19.48 -5.82
CA VAL A 155 12.14 19.66 -4.37
C VAL A 155 10.73 19.68 -3.81
N ALA A 156 10.52 19.06 -2.64
CA ALA A 156 9.20 19.08 -2.02
C ALA A 156 8.85 20.51 -1.59
N PRO A 157 7.61 20.99 -1.83
CA PRO A 157 7.13 22.23 -1.25
C PRO A 157 7.29 22.23 0.26
N ALA A 158 7.78 23.35 0.81
CA ALA A 158 7.89 23.53 2.25
C ALA A 158 6.52 23.58 2.96
N GLN A 159 5.44 23.79 2.20
CA GLN A 159 4.07 23.84 2.70
C GLN A 159 3.10 23.29 1.66
N ALA A 160 2.04 22.66 2.15
CA ALA A 160 0.85 22.31 1.39
C ALA A 160 -0.38 22.58 2.25
N ASP A 161 -1.54 22.77 1.62
CA ASP A 161 -2.80 22.89 2.35
C ASP A 161 -3.08 21.62 3.15
N PRO A 162 -3.71 21.72 4.33
CA PRO A 162 -4.15 20.54 5.08
C PRO A 162 -5.10 19.67 4.24
N GLU A 163 -5.12 18.39 4.55
CA GLU A 163 -6.16 17.52 4.01
C GLU A 163 -7.54 17.87 4.64
N PHE A 164 -8.63 17.60 3.93
CA PHE A 164 -10.00 17.99 4.29
C PHE A 164 -10.52 17.40 5.62
N GLY A 165 -10.01 16.26 6.06
CA GLY A 165 -10.20 15.65 7.37
C GLY A 165 -9.34 16.25 8.49
N GLY A 166 -8.51 17.27 8.19
CA GLY A 166 -7.80 18.07 9.17
C GLY A 166 -6.38 17.61 9.50
N LEU A 167 -5.82 16.64 8.75
CA LEU A 167 -4.40 16.31 8.85
C LEU A 167 -3.56 17.37 8.13
N ALA A 168 -2.70 18.07 8.88
CA ALA A 168 -1.73 18.97 8.30
C ALA A 168 -0.62 18.19 7.57
N PHE A 169 -0.19 18.71 6.41
CA PHE A 169 0.97 18.17 5.71
C PHE A 169 2.25 18.40 6.51
N ASP A 170 3.01 17.35 6.76
CA ASP A 170 4.29 17.41 7.46
C ASP A 170 5.43 17.37 6.44
N PRO A 171 6.11 18.49 6.14
CA PRO A 171 7.20 18.52 5.17
C PRO A 171 8.49 17.86 5.69
N SER A 172 8.59 17.54 6.99
CA SER A 172 9.79 16.93 7.56
C SER A 172 10.00 15.48 7.12
N TYR A 173 9.01 14.87 6.44
CA TYR A 173 9.09 13.49 5.95
C TYR A 173 10.28 13.20 5.05
N THR A 174 10.83 14.22 4.39
CA THR A 174 12.03 14.12 3.54
C THR A 174 13.29 13.78 4.34
N SER A 175 13.24 13.94 5.68
CA SER A 175 14.32 13.56 6.61
C SER A 175 14.08 12.24 7.33
N TRP A 176 12.93 11.59 7.11
CA TRP A 176 12.54 10.36 7.81
C TRP A 176 13.22 9.13 7.23
N HIS A 177 13.24 8.04 8.00
CA HIS A 177 13.95 6.82 7.63
C HIS A 177 13.02 5.82 6.94
N LEU A 178 13.62 4.93 6.16
CA LEU A 178 12.86 3.89 5.45
C LEU A 178 12.32 2.85 6.44
N LEU A 179 11.02 2.60 6.38
CA LEU A 179 10.41 1.40 6.99
C LEU A 179 10.34 0.26 5.97
N SER A 180 9.91 0.56 4.74
CA SER A 180 9.84 -0.42 3.66
C SER A 180 9.77 0.25 2.29
N ALA A 181 9.89 -0.56 1.23
CA ALA A 181 9.72 -0.13 -0.15
C ALA A 181 8.81 -1.10 -0.90
N THR A 182 8.15 -0.61 -1.95
CA THR A 182 7.23 -1.42 -2.74
C THR A 182 7.36 -1.14 -4.23
N ASP A 183 7.44 -2.21 -5.01
CA ASP A 183 7.25 -2.22 -6.46
C ASP A 183 5.80 -2.64 -6.76
N ARG A 184 5.07 -1.81 -7.50
CA ARG A 184 3.64 -1.97 -7.75
C ARG A 184 3.38 -2.21 -9.22
N GLY A 185 3.15 -3.47 -9.59
CA GLY A 185 2.74 -3.82 -10.95
C GLY A 185 1.33 -3.33 -11.26
N ASP A 186 0.42 -3.40 -10.28
CA ASP A 186 -0.99 -3.06 -10.46
C ASP A 186 -1.25 -1.63 -10.97
N ASN A 187 -0.34 -0.70 -10.69
CA ASN A 187 -0.42 0.67 -11.21
C ASN A 187 0.92 1.25 -11.70
N GLY A 188 1.94 0.40 -11.89
CA GLY A 188 3.25 0.79 -12.40
C GLY A 188 3.97 1.83 -11.54
N THR A 189 3.87 1.74 -10.20
CA THR A 189 4.52 2.70 -9.30
C THR A 189 5.63 2.08 -8.46
N PHE A 190 6.55 2.92 -8.03
CA PHE A 190 7.47 2.65 -6.93
C PHE A 190 7.06 3.45 -5.71
N ARG A 191 7.28 2.89 -4.53
CA ARG A 191 6.95 3.54 -3.27
C ARG A 191 8.02 3.37 -2.23
N PHE A 192 8.30 4.45 -1.52
CA PHE A 192 8.92 4.39 -0.21
C PHE A 192 7.87 4.62 0.85
N ILE A 193 7.97 3.86 1.93
CA ILE A 193 7.22 4.07 3.15
C ILE A 193 8.25 4.50 4.20
N LEU A 194 8.17 5.76 4.59
CA LEU A 194 9.06 6.41 5.54
C LEU A 194 8.37 6.53 6.89
N GLY A 195 9.15 6.45 7.97
CA GLY A 195 8.69 6.62 9.33
C GLY A 195 9.51 7.67 10.08
N ASN A 196 8.84 8.48 10.91
CA ASN A 196 9.55 9.33 11.86
C ASN A 196 10.27 8.49 12.93
N ASP A 197 11.10 9.13 13.76
CA ASP A 197 11.90 8.43 14.77
C ASP A 197 11.07 7.57 15.73
N ILE A 198 9.85 8.01 16.06
CA ILE A 198 8.92 7.25 16.90
C ILE A 198 8.51 5.94 16.20
N ALA A 199 8.09 6.00 14.94
CA ALA A 199 7.74 4.81 14.16
C ALA A 199 8.96 3.89 13.94
N VAL A 200 10.12 4.45 13.59
CA VAL A 200 11.36 3.67 13.37
C VAL A 200 11.77 2.95 14.64
N LYS A 201 11.74 3.63 15.79
CA LYS A 201 12.01 3.00 17.09
C LYS A 201 11.01 1.88 17.39
N ALA A 202 9.72 2.13 17.19
CA ALA A 202 8.68 1.13 17.42
C ALA A 202 8.88 -0.13 16.56
N ALA A 203 9.22 0.02 15.29
CA ALA A 203 9.55 -1.08 14.39
C ALA A 203 10.81 -1.85 14.82
N ARG A 204 11.86 -1.13 15.27
CA ARG A 204 13.12 -1.72 15.75
C ARG A 204 12.97 -2.48 17.06
N GLU A 205 12.01 -2.11 17.89
CA GLU A 205 11.74 -2.74 19.18
C GLU A 205 10.62 -3.80 19.10
N GLY A 206 9.91 -3.87 17.98
CA GLY A 206 8.77 -4.79 17.81
C GLY A 206 7.52 -4.36 18.58
N HIS A 207 7.29 -3.04 18.66
CA HIS A 207 6.15 -2.43 19.33
C HIS A 207 5.23 -1.73 18.32
N THR A 208 4.72 -2.50 17.36
CA THR A 208 3.92 -1.95 16.25
C THR A 208 2.43 -2.23 16.39
N HIS A 209 2.02 -3.04 17.37
CA HIS A 209 0.62 -3.37 17.63
C HIS A 209 0.17 -3.07 19.07
N PRO A 210 -0.38 -1.87 19.32
CA PRO A 210 -0.55 -0.75 18.38
C PRO A 210 0.73 0.06 18.19
N TRP A 211 0.75 0.90 17.15
CA TRP A 211 1.79 1.91 17.02
C TRP A 211 1.66 2.96 18.13
N PRO A 212 2.78 3.49 18.68
CA PRO A 212 2.74 4.56 19.66
C PRO A 212 2.13 5.85 19.11
N ASP A 213 1.40 6.59 19.95
CA ASP A 213 0.95 7.95 19.60
C ASP A 213 2.15 8.83 19.21
N GLY A 214 1.97 9.63 18.15
CA GLY A 214 3.03 10.40 17.53
C GLY A 214 3.80 9.67 16.43
N SER A 215 3.60 8.36 16.22
CA SER A 215 4.09 7.67 15.02
C SER A 215 3.54 8.33 13.75
N ARG A 216 4.43 8.61 12.80
CA ARG A 216 4.08 9.20 11.50
C ARG A 216 4.64 8.36 10.36
N PHE A 217 3.85 8.28 9.29
CA PHE A 217 4.22 7.61 8.06
C PHE A 217 4.12 8.58 6.90
N ALA A 218 5.04 8.47 5.95
CA ALA A 218 4.90 9.10 4.64
C ALA A 218 5.14 8.05 3.55
N LYS A 219 4.15 7.86 2.69
CA LYS A 219 4.27 7.02 1.51
C LYS A 219 4.47 7.89 0.29
N VAL A 220 5.68 7.88 -0.24
CA VAL A 220 6.07 8.67 -1.42
C VAL A 220 6.00 7.76 -2.64
N ALA A 221 5.31 8.19 -3.70
CA ALA A 221 5.07 7.36 -4.88
C ALA A 221 5.55 8.03 -6.17
N TRP A 222 6.21 7.23 -7.01
CA TRP A 222 6.68 7.61 -8.34
C TRP A 222 6.18 6.63 -9.39
N GLN A 223 5.98 7.08 -10.61
CA GLN A 223 5.84 6.19 -11.75
C GLN A 223 7.14 5.40 -11.95
N GLN A 224 7.01 4.17 -12.39
CA GLN A 224 8.15 3.36 -12.82
C GLN A 224 8.64 3.85 -14.18
N ARG A 225 9.96 3.93 -14.34
CA ARG A 225 10.61 4.27 -15.60
C ARG A 225 11.74 3.30 -15.87
N GLN A 226 11.85 2.83 -17.10
CA GLN A 226 12.99 2.03 -17.53
C GLN A 226 14.15 2.95 -17.93
N THR A 227 15.34 2.66 -17.43
CA THR A 227 16.58 3.36 -17.80
C THR A 227 17.20 2.74 -19.06
N ALA A 228 18.20 3.40 -19.64
CA ALA A 228 18.90 2.93 -20.85
C ALA A 228 19.61 1.57 -20.66
N ASP A 229 20.04 1.26 -19.42
CA ASP A 229 20.65 0.00 -19.03
C ASP A 229 19.62 -1.08 -18.62
N GLY A 230 18.32 -0.82 -18.80
CA GLY A 230 17.26 -1.81 -18.66
C GLY A 230 16.72 -2.01 -17.24
N ILE A 231 17.30 -1.34 -16.23
CA ILE A 231 16.78 -1.34 -14.86
C ILE A 231 15.57 -0.40 -14.75
N MET A 232 14.71 -0.67 -13.78
CA MET A 232 13.57 0.18 -13.46
C MET A 232 13.93 1.12 -12.31
N ALA A 233 13.69 2.42 -12.47
CA ALA A 233 13.96 3.44 -11.47
C ALA A 233 12.73 4.36 -11.26
N PRO A 234 12.69 5.14 -10.15
CA PRO A 234 11.73 6.22 -9.98
C PRO A 234 11.75 7.19 -11.15
N GLY A 235 10.56 7.44 -11.71
CA GLY A 235 10.29 8.45 -12.72
C GLY A 235 9.47 9.60 -12.14
N LYS A 236 8.39 9.96 -12.84
CA LYS A 236 7.53 11.08 -12.48
C LYS A 236 6.94 10.91 -11.07
N PHE A 237 7.06 11.95 -10.23
CA PHE A 237 6.38 12.03 -8.94
C PHE A 237 4.85 11.95 -9.10
N VAL A 238 4.21 11.12 -8.28
CA VAL A 238 2.76 10.90 -8.30
C VAL A 238 2.10 11.59 -7.12
N GLN A 239 2.53 11.27 -5.89
CA GLN A 239 1.87 11.72 -4.66
C GLN A 239 2.69 11.41 -3.41
N VAL A 240 2.33 12.07 -2.31
CA VAL A 240 2.69 11.71 -0.93
C VAL A 240 1.40 11.45 -0.16
N GLU A 241 1.36 10.34 0.58
CA GLU A 241 0.29 10.04 1.53
C GLU A 241 0.88 10.03 2.94
N GLN A 242 0.19 10.59 3.92
CA GLN A 242 0.67 10.63 5.30
C GLN A 242 -0.35 10.03 6.26
N MET A 243 0.18 9.40 7.31
CA MET A 243 -0.60 8.92 8.45
C MET A 243 0.01 9.44 9.75
N LEU A 244 -0.83 9.83 10.71
CA LEU A 244 -0.42 10.25 12.05
C LEU A 244 -1.20 9.47 13.11
N LYS A 245 -0.50 8.76 13.99
CA LYS A 245 -1.11 8.10 15.14
C LYS A 245 -1.41 9.12 16.23
N ASP A 246 -2.68 9.23 16.59
CA ASP A 246 -3.14 9.90 17.80
C ASP A 246 -4.51 9.30 18.15
N ALA A 247 -4.49 8.29 19.01
CA ALA A 247 -5.65 7.48 19.34
C ALA A 247 -6.81 8.30 19.92
N THR A 248 -6.50 9.42 20.58
CA THR A 248 -7.50 10.30 21.19
C THR A 248 -8.07 11.27 20.16
N LYS A 249 -7.21 11.99 19.44
CA LYS A 249 -7.62 13.00 18.46
C LYS A 249 -8.37 12.40 17.28
N PHE A 250 -7.93 11.23 16.82
CA PHE A 250 -8.46 10.58 15.62
C PHE A 250 -9.33 9.36 15.94
N LYS A 251 -9.98 9.34 17.11
CA LYS A 251 -10.88 8.24 17.51
C LYS A 251 -11.95 7.90 16.46
N ALA A 252 -12.46 8.90 15.74
CA ALA A 252 -13.47 8.72 14.71
C ALA A 252 -12.93 8.15 13.38
N SER A 253 -11.61 8.04 13.23
CA SER A 253 -10.90 7.53 12.05
C SER A 253 -9.87 6.48 12.45
N GLU A 254 -10.28 5.59 13.36
CA GLU A 254 -9.52 4.43 13.81
C GLU A 254 -8.20 4.77 14.54
N GLY A 255 -8.14 5.95 15.17
CA GLY A 255 -6.96 6.44 15.88
C GLY A 255 -5.87 7.01 14.97
N TRP A 256 -6.15 7.15 13.67
CA TRP A 256 -5.22 7.66 12.67
C TRP A 256 -5.75 8.90 11.97
N GLY A 257 -4.91 9.91 11.82
CA GLY A 257 -5.09 10.97 10.84
C GLY A 257 -4.62 10.47 9.48
N TRP A 258 -5.37 10.77 8.43
CA TRP A 258 -5.13 10.29 7.07
C TRP A 258 -4.97 11.46 6.12
N GLY A 259 -4.04 11.39 5.17
CA GLY A 259 -3.93 12.42 4.15
C GLY A 259 -3.26 11.96 2.87
N ARG A 260 -3.66 12.57 1.76
CA ARG A 260 -3.13 12.28 0.42
C ARG A 260 -2.99 13.57 -0.38
N TRP A 261 -1.78 13.84 -0.85
CA TRP A 261 -1.44 15.02 -1.66
C TRP A 261 -0.87 14.60 -3.00
N LYS A 262 -1.48 15.06 -4.08
CA LYS A 262 -1.20 14.60 -5.44
C LYS A 262 -0.42 15.62 -6.25
N GLY A 263 0.43 15.10 -7.12
CA GLY A 263 1.16 15.86 -8.13
C GLY A 263 2.18 16.83 -7.54
N PRO A 264 2.91 17.53 -8.42
CA PRO A 264 4.06 18.34 -8.01
C PRO A 264 3.71 19.60 -7.20
N LYS A 265 2.43 19.91 -7.02
CA LYS A 265 1.97 20.99 -6.15
C LYS A 265 1.52 20.51 -4.78
N LEU A 266 1.55 19.19 -4.54
CA LEU A 266 1.00 18.55 -3.35
C LEU A 266 -0.43 19.05 -3.07
N THR A 267 -1.33 18.92 -4.05
CA THR A 267 -2.71 19.33 -3.85
C THR A 267 -3.46 18.26 -3.05
N PRO A 268 -4.16 18.59 -1.95
CA PRO A 268 -4.91 17.61 -1.18
C PRO A 268 -5.94 16.92 -2.08
N TYR A 269 -6.00 15.60 -1.98
CA TYR A 269 -6.99 14.79 -2.69
C TYR A 269 -8.37 14.98 -2.06
N GLY A 270 -9.43 14.80 -2.85
CA GLY A 270 -10.81 14.87 -2.39
C GLY A 270 -11.38 16.29 -2.48
N THR A 271 -12.60 16.44 -1.96
CA THR A 271 -13.33 17.72 -1.91
C THR A 271 -13.81 18.06 -0.51
N ASP A 272 -13.86 17.08 0.38
CA ASP A 272 -14.33 17.17 1.76
C ASP A 272 -13.83 15.97 2.58
N ALA A 273 -14.14 15.97 3.87
CA ALA A 273 -13.67 14.97 4.84
C ALA A 273 -14.18 13.54 4.59
N SER A 274 -15.09 13.31 3.63
CA SER A 274 -15.54 11.96 3.27
C SER A 274 -14.42 11.06 2.79
N LEU A 275 -13.31 11.62 2.26
CA LEU A 275 -12.17 10.82 1.82
C LEU A 275 -11.55 10.01 2.95
N VAL A 276 -11.65 10.46 4.21
CA VAL A 276 -11.14 9.71 5.36
C VAL A 276 -11.81 8.35 5.44
N ARG A 277 -13.09 8.23 5.04
CA ARG A 277 -13.79 6.94 4.98
C ARG A 277 -13.24 6.02 3.89
N GLU A 278 -12.76 6.57 2.77
CA GLU A 278 -12.06 5.76 1.75
C GLU A 278 -10.77 5.17 2.34
N CYS A 279 -10.01 5.97 3.09
CA CYS A 279 -8.79 5.52 3.75
C CYS A 279 -9.09 4.43 4.81
N THR A 280 -10.01 4.68 5.73
CA THR A 280 -10.32 3.73 6.81
C THR A 280 -10.96 2.45 6.25
N GLY A 281 -11.81 2.54 5.23
CA GLY A 281 -12.41 1.38 4.58
C GLY A 281 -11.37 0.48 3.92
N CYS A 282 -10.43 1.07 3.16
CA CYS A 282 -9.36 0.33 2.48
C CYS A 282 -8.34 -0.27 3.47
N HIS A 283 -8.12 0.37 4.63
CA HIS A 283 -7.20 -0.11 5.67
C HIS A 283 -7.84 -1.03 6.72
N ALA A 284 -9.17 -1.17 6.73
CA ALA A 284 -9.88 -2.04 7.66
C ALA A 284 -9.48 -3.54 7.63
N PRO A 285 -9.09 -4.14 6.48
CA PRO A 285 -8.62 -5.54 6.44
C PRO A 285 -7.41 -5.80 7.33
N VAL A 286 -6.54 -4.80 7.49
CA VAL A 286 -5.32 -4.88 8.30
C VAL A 286 -5.50 -4.21 9.67
N LYS A 287 -6.72 -4.10 10.19
CA LYS A 287 -7.00 -3.53 11.52
C LYS A 287 -6.21 -4.19 12.66
N ARG A 288 -5.90 -5.49 12.53
CA ARG A 288 -5.09 -6.22 13.53
C ARG A 288 -3.65 -5.72 13.56
N ASN A 289 -3.18 -5.20 12.43
CA ASN A 289 -1.87 -4.60 12.29
C ASN A 289 -1.95 -3.08 12.52
N ASP A 290 -2.89 -2.66 13.38
CA ASP A 290 -3.22 -1.28 13.68
C ASP A 290 -3.45 -0.41 12.44
N TYR A 291 -4.16 -0.97 11.45
CA TYR A 291 -4.51 -0.34 10.18
C TYR A 291 -3.31 -0.01 9.28
N VAL A 292 -2.15 -0.64 9.48
CA VAL A 292 -0.95 -0.43 8.67
C VAL A 292 -0.65 -1.68 7.82
N TYR A 293 -0.62 -1.53 6.49
CA TYR A 293 -0.26 -2.59 5.54
C TYR A 293 1.24 -2.89 5.54
N THR A 294 2.06 -1.88 5.79
CA THR A 294 3.51 -1.95 5.67
C THR A 294 4.08 -2.89 6.72
N GLN A 295 4.88 -3.85 6.27
CA GLN A 295 5.77 -4.62 7.13
C GLN A 295 7.15 -3.94 7.15
N PRO A 296 7.54 -3.26 8.25
CA PRO A 296 8.86 -2.65 8.35
C PRO A 296 9.97 -3.70 8.27
N ILE A 297 11.05 -3.37 7.58
CA ILE A 297 12.28 -4.16 7.59
C ILE A 297 12.91 -4.04 8.97
N SER A 298 12.80 -5.08 9.79
CA SER A 298 13.27 -5.07 11.17
C SER A 298 13.78 -6.45 11.59
N ARG A 299 14.81 -6.47 12.45
CA ARG A 299 15.30 -7.70 13.09
C ARG A 299 14.51 -8.05 14.37
N ALA A 300 13.63 -7.16 14.83
CA ALA A 300 12.78 -7.43 16.00
C ALA A 300 11.79 -8.55 15.71
N VAL A 301 11.45 -9.33 16.74
CA VAL A 301 10.41 -10.34 16.64
C VAL A 301 9.24 -9.88 17.48
N GLU A 302 8.06 -9.76 16.87
CA GLU A 302 6.81 -9.43 17.55
C GLU A 302 5.96 -10.71 17.62
N PRO A 303 5.87 -11.39 18.78
CA PRO A 303 5.19 -12.68 18.87
C PRO A 303 3.71 -12.60 18.47
N GLY A 304 3.29 -13.50 17.56
CA GLY A 304 1.90 -13.56 17.10
C GLY A 304 1.51 -12.48 16.07
N SER A 305 2.48 -11.72 15.58
CA SER A 305 2.34 -10.71 14.54
C SER A 305 3.13 -11.11 13.28
N ASP A 306 2.54 -10.87 12.12
CA ASP A 306 3.24 -10.87 10.82
C ASP A 306 3.57 -9.43 10.38
N GLY A 307 3.48 -8.45 11.29
CA GLY A 307 3.64 -7.03 11.00
C GLY A 307 5.06 -6.58 10.67
N LEU A 308 6.08 -7.44 10.80
CA LEU A 308 7.49 -7.12 10.52
C LEU A 308 8.07 -8.01 9.41
N ASN A 309 8.92 -7.44 8.56
CA ASN A 309 9.64 -8.16 7.52
C ASN A 309 11.04 -8.56 8.01
N ASN A 310 11.11 -9.65 8.77
CA ASN A 310 12.38 -10.17 9.29
C ASN A 310 13.27 -10.77 8.21
N ILE A 311 12.68 -11.29 7.13
CA ILE A 311 13.42 -11.89 6.01
C ILE A 311 14.32 -10.82 5.38
N ALA A 312 13.77 -9.64 5.09
CA ALA A 312 14.54 -8.51 4.54
C ALA A 312 15.59 -7.94 5.48
N ALA A 313 15.45 -8.15 6.79
CA ALA A 313 16.38 -7.67 7.79
C ALA A 313 17.56 -8.63 8.09
N SER A 314 17.59 -9.78 7.42
CA SER A 314 18.58 -10.86 7.65
C SER A 314 19.96 -10.64 7.01
N TYR A 315 20.33 -9.38 6.72
CA TYR A 315 21.66 -9.00 6.24
C TYR A 315 22.68 -9.08 7.37
N THR A 316 23.97 -9.15 7.00
CA THR A 316 25.15 -9.08 7.89
C THR A 316 25.20 -7.77 8.66
N ASP A 317 26.03 -7.67 9.70
CA ASP A 317 26.20 -6.39 10.40
C ASP A 317 26.96 -5.41 9.52
N LEU A 318 26.28 -4.33 9.16
CA LEU A 318 26.77 -3.32 8.23
C LEU A 318 27.28 -2.08 8.99
N PRO A 319 28.39 -1.47 8.54
CA PRO A 319 28.87 -0.19 9.07
C PRO A 319 27.88 0.98 8.97
N VAL A 320 26.86 0.86 8.12
CA VAL A 320 25.73 1.78 7.98
C VAL A 320 24.49 0.96 8.23
N ASP A 321 23.72 1.28 9.27
CA ASP A 321 22.46 0.58 9.54
C ASP A 321 21.37 1.15 8.61
N PRO A 322 20.80 0.34 7.68
CA PRO A 322 19.74 0.77 6.78
C PRO A 322 18.54 1.40 7.49
N SER A 323 18.23 0.97 8.71
CA SER A 323 17.05 1.43 9.44
C SER A 323 17.22 2.81 10.08
N SER A 324 18.44 3.35 10.12
CA SER A 324 18.73 4.75 10.50
C SER A 324 19.39 5.53 9.37
N ALA A 325 19.61 4.92 8.21
CA ALA A 325 20.19 5.62 7.07
C ALA A 325 19.09 6.29 6.24
N ARG A 326 19.44 7.37 5.55
CA ARG A 326 18.50 8.08 4.68
C ARG A 326 18.37 7.38 3.34
N PRO A 327 17.17 6.95 2.92
CA PRO A 327 16.98 6.36 1.61
C PRO A 327 17.07 7.44 0.53
N ILE A 328 17.85 7.17 -0.51
CA ILE A 328 18.10 8.08 -1.63
C ILE A 328 17.19 7.74 -2.79
N THR A 329 17.21 6.47 -3.18
CA THR A 329 16.50 5.97 -4.36
C THR A 329 16.39 4.47 -4.28
N LEU A 330 15.57 3.91 -5.15
CA LEU A 330 15.45 2.48 -5.35
C LEU A 330 15.57 2.15 -6.83
N TYR A 331 15.92 0.92 -7.15
CA TYR A 331 15.74 0.40 -8.50
C TYR A 331 15.38 -1.09 -8.46
N VAL A 332 14.81 -1.57 -9.56
CA VAL A 332 14.44 -2.97 -9.74
C VAL A 332 15.09 -3.50 -11.01
N ASP A 333 15.80 -4.61 -10.87
CA ASP A 333 16.23 -5.42 -12.00
C ASP A 333 15.20 -6.54 -12.20
N ARG A 334 14.35 -6.36 -13.21
CA ARG A 334 13.26 -7.31 -13.52
C ARG A 334 13.80 -8.66 -13.99
N GLN A 335 14.97 -8.71 -14.63
CA GLN A 335 15.57 -9.95 -15.10
C GLN A 335 16.15 -10.76 -13.93
N ALA A 336 16.83 -10.08 -13.00
CA ALA A 336 17.38 -10.71 -11.80
C ALA A 336 16.32 -10.99 -10.71
N GLY A 337 15.14 -10.35 -10.82
CA GLY A 337 14.08 -10.40 -9.81
C GLY A 337 14.53 -9.76 -8.50
N THR A 338 15.27 -8.65 -8.58
CA THR A 338 15.85 -7.97 -7.41
C THR A 338 15.40 -6.53 -7.30
N MET A 339 15.30 -6.05 -6.06
CA MET A 339 15.11 -4.65 -5.70
C MET A 339 16.35 -4.19 -4.95
N SER A 340 16.81 -2.99 -5.22
CA SER A 340 17.93 -2.39 -4.49
C SER A 340 17.57 -1.01 -3.99
N ILE A 341 18.08 -0.63 -2.82
CA ILE A 341 17.88 0.68 -2.22
C ILE A 341 19.24 1.25 -1.87
N LEU A 342 19.47 2.48 -2.31
CA LEU A 342 20.65 3.25 -1.97
C LEU A 342 20.34 4.11 -0.75
N TYR A 343 21.22 4.07 0.24
CA TYR A 343 21.18 4.87 1.45
C TYR A 343 22.42 5.74 1.58
N ALA A 344 22.28 6.88 2.25
CA ALA A 344 23.41 7.65 2.79
C ALA A 344 23.37 7.67 4.31
N SER A 345 24.55 7.60 4.94
CA SER A 345 24.73 7.94 6.34
C SER A 345 24.42 9.43 6.58
N ASP A 346 23.62 9.77 7.60
CA ASP A 346 23.13 11.04 8.21
C ASP A 346 23.59 12.44 7.72
N SER A 347 24.11 12.55 6.52
CA SER A 347 24.53 13.80 5.91
C SER A 347 23.39 14.32 5.04
N PRO A 348 23.03 15.61 5.16
CA PRO A 348 22.03 16.21 4.28
C PRO A 348 22.48 16.07 2.82
N LEU A 349 21.59 15.55 1.99
CA LEU A 349 21.84 15.42 0.55
C LEU A 349 21.42 16.72 -0.11
N SER A 350 22.39 17.58 -0.43
CA SER A 350 22.11 18.74 -1.25
C SER A 350 22.14 18.35 -2.72
N GLN A 351 21.00 18.43 -3.40
CA GLN A 351 20.92 18.32 -4.85
C GLN A 351 20.44 19.66 -5.42
N LYS A 352 21.26 20.27 -6.29
CA LYS A 352 20.81 21.42 -7.09
C LYS A 352 20.12 20.89 -8.34
N ALA A 353 19.02 21.53 -8.74
CA ALA A 353 18.25 21.12 -9.91
C ALA A 353 19.11 21.05 -11.18
N GLY A 354 19.05 19.92 -11.88
CA GLY A 354 19.82 19.61 -13.08
C GLY A 354 21.26 19.18 -12.82
N GLN A 355 21.67 18.94 -11.57
CA GLN A 355 23.02 18.47 -11.23
C GLN A 355 23.00 17.07 -10.59
N PRO A 356 24.03 16.25 -10.84
CA PRO A 356 24.24 15.02 -10.09
C PRO A 356 24.25 15.29 -8.59
N VAL A 357 23.79 14.32 -7.80
CA VAL A 357 23.88 14.38 -6.34
C VAL A 357 25.32 14.63 -5.94
N SER A 358 25.54 15.69 -5.18
CA SER A 358 26.83 15.94 -4.55
C SER A 358 26.80 15.38 -3.15
N TYR A 359 27.69 14.42 -2.89
CA TYR A 359 27.88 13.86 -1.58
C TYR A 359 29.04 14.58 -0.88
N PRO A 360 28.91 14.91 0.42
CA PRO A 360 30.01 15.53 1.15
C PRO A 360 31.20 14.57 1.29
N ALA A 361 32.39 15.14 1.48
CA ALA A 361 33.57 14.34 1.79
C ALA A 361 33.34 13.52 3.07
N GLY A 362 33.71 12.24 3.04
CA GLY A 362 33.47 11.31 4.14
C GLY A 362 32.10 10.63 4.11
N ALA A 363 31.21 10.97 3.18
CA ALA A 363 29.91 10.32 3.04
C ALA A 363 30.08 8.80 2.85
N LYS A 364 29.25 8.04 3.57
CA LYS A 364 29.14 6.59 3.42
C LYS A 364 27.82 6.28 2.72
N LEU A 365 27.91 5.61 1.58
CA LEU A 365 26.77 5.11 0.84
C LEU A 365 26.68 3.60 1.03
N LEU A 366 25.45 3.13 1.16
CA LEU A 366 25.13 1.72 1.25
C LEU A 366 24.09 1.39 0.19
N LEU A 367 24.41 0.52 -0.74
CA LEU A 367 23.46 -0.04 -1.68
C LEU A 367 23.17 -1.49 -1.25
N THR A 368 21.96 -1.73 -0.75
CA THR A 368 21.53 -3.09 -0.40
C THR A 368 20.57 -3.61 -1.44
N THR A 369 20.77 -4.87 -1.84
CA THR A 369 19.99 -5.57 -2.87
C THR A 369 19.28 -6.75 -2.24
N TRP A 370 17.99 -6.93 -2.52
CA TRP A 370 17.17 -8.05 -2.09
C TRP A 370 16.58 -8.79 -3.29
N LYS A 371 16.29 -10.08 -3.12
CA LYS A 371 15.28 -10.74 -3.96
C LYS A 371 13.93 -10.06 -3.73
N GLN A 372 13.12 -9.92 -4.78
CA GLN A 372 11.74 -9.49 -4.62
C GLN A 372 10.87 -10.67 -4.18
N ILE A 373 9.96 -10.42 -3.25
CA ILE A 373 8.88 -11.34 -2.88
C ILE A 373 7.54 -10.64 -3.08
N GLU A 374 6.49 -11.40 -3.37
CA GLU A 374 5.13 -10.85 -3.39
C GLU A 374 4.73 -10.38 -1.99
N ASP A 375 4.04 -9.25 -1.92
CA ASP A 375 3.52 -8.70 -0.67
C ASP A 375 2.35 -9.56 -0.17
N PRO A 376 2.41 -10.12 1.05
CA PRO A 376 1.34 -10.95 1.59
C PRO A 376 0.03 -10.16 1.82
N HIS A 377 0.12 -8.85 2.04
CA HIS A 377 -1.02 -7.98 2.31
C HIS A 377 -1.52 -7.22 1.07
N TRP A 378 -0.81 -7.27 -0.06
CA TRP A 378 -1.26 -6.62 -1.29
C TRP A 378 -0.88 -7.36 -2.58
N PHE A 379 -1.87 -7.99 -3.22
CA PHE A 379 -1.75 -8.54 -4.56
C PHE A 379 -1.36 -7.46 -5.60
N GLY A 380 -0.31 -7.76 -6.38
CA GLY A 380 0.25 -6.84 -7.36
C GLY A 380 1.33 -5.91 -6.80
N ALA A 381 1.78 -6.18 -5.58
CA ALA A 381 2.93 -5.53 -4.97
C ALA A 381 4.05 -6.54 -4.70
N ARG A 382 5.29 -6.09 -4.86
CA ARG A 382 6.50 -6.77 -4.43
C ARG A 382 7.26 -5.93 -3.43
N ILE A 383 7.80 -6.57 -2.41
CA ILE A 383 8.57 -5.96 -1.34
C ILE A 383 9.95 -6.63 -1.22
N PRO A 384 10.91 -6.05 -0.47
CA PRO A 384 12.18 -6.69 -0.17
C PRO A 384 11.99 -8.08 0.47
N GLY A 385 12.69 -9.08 -0.06
CA GLY A 385 12.76 -10.45 0.45
C GLY A 385 14.13 -10.76 1.02
N GLN A 386 14.74 -11.90 0.67
CA GLN A 386 16.07 -12.27 1.17
C GLN A 386 17.14 -11.28 0.65
N PRO A 387 18.01 -10.70 1.51
CA PRO A 387 19.16 -9.92 1.07
C PRO A 387 20.08 -10.76 0.18
N VAL A 388 20.61 -10.13 -0.87
CA VAL A 388 21.51 -10.73 -1.86
C VAL A 388 22.91 -10.15 -1.73
N SER A 389 23.02 -8.82 -1.66
CA SER A 389 24.31 -8.15 -1.51
C SER A 389 24.18 -6.81 -0.81
N SER A 390 25.24 -6.40 -0.12
CA SER A 390 25.43 -5.02 0.35
C SER A 390 26.72 -4.46 -0.22
N GLU A 391 26.63 -3.31 -0.90
CA GLU A 391 27.76 -2.59 -1.46
C GLU A 391 27.98 -1.30 -0.67
N LEU A 392 29.12 -1.18 -0.01
CA LEU A 392 29.53 -0.02 0.76
C LEU A 392 30.51 0.81 -0.04
N LEU A 393 30.25 2.12 -0.10
CA LEU A 393 31.09 3.09 -0.78
C LEU A 393 31.39 4.24 0.19
N GLN A 394 32.66 4.53 0.41
CA GLN A 394 33.10 5.70 1.17
C GLN A 394 33.74 6.71 0.25
N LEU A 395 33.33 7.98 0.39
CA LEU A 395 33.87 9.07 -0.40
C LEU A 395 34.95 9.83 0.37
N GLY A 396 36.01 10.17 -0.34
CA GLY A 396 37.10 11.02 0.12
C GLY A 396 36.88 12.50 -0.25
N PRO A 397 37.93 13.32 -0.14
CA PRO A 397 37.91 14.70 -0.59
C PRO A 397 37.52 14.82 -2.06
N ALA A 398 36.83 15.92 -2.41
CA ALA A 398 36.36 16.21 -3.77
C ALA A 398 35.49 15.11 -4.42
N GLY A 399 34.85 14.26 -3.62
CA GLY A 399 33.95 13.20 -4.11
C GLY A 399 34.67 11.99 -4.71
N ALA A 400 36.00 11.90 -4.57
CA ALA A 400 36.75 10.72 -5.00
C ALA A 400 36.34 9.48 -4.21
N VAL A 401 36.34 8.31 -4.84
CA VAL A 401 36.06 7.04 -4.16
C VAL A 401 37.26 6.69 -3.27
N ALA A 402 37.07 6.73 -1.95
CA ALA A 402 38.11 6.39 -0.98
C ALA A 402 38.18 4.88 -0.75
N SER A 403 37.02 4.21 -0.68
CA SER A 403 36.95 2.74 -0.57
C SER A 403 35.63 2.22 -1.12
N TYR A 404 35.67 0.99 -1.62
CA TYR A 404 34.51 0.24 -2.05
C TYR A 404 34.61 -1.20 -1.52
N ARG A 405 33.49 -1.75 -1.04
CA ARG A 405 33.40 -3.12 -0.52
C ARG A 405 32.06 -3.71 -0.93
N LYS A 406 32.05 -4.95 -1.42
CA LYS A 406 30.83 -5.71 -1.69
C LYS A 406 30.77 -6.93 -0.79
N ILE A 407 29.62 -7.16 -0.20
CA ILE A 407 29.32 -8.31 0.66
C ILE A 407 28.29 -9.18 -0.07
N ASP A 408 28.53 -10.49 -0.10
CA ASP A 408 27.51 -11.49 -0.42
C ASP A 408 26.74 -11.80 0.86
N GLU A 409 25.44 -11.48 0.88
CA GLU A 409 24.63 -11.60 2.10
C GLU A 409 24.23 -13.05 2.39
N ALA A 410 24.18 -13.91 1.38
CA ALA A 410 23.89 -15.32 1.57
C ALA A 410 25.10 -16.03 2.20
N ALA A 411 26.30 -15.72 1.70
CA ALA A 411 27.54 -16.33 2.16
C ALA A 411 28.20 -15.58 3.33
N LYS A 412 27.70 -14.37 3.64
CA LYS A 412 28.15 -13.51 4.74
C LYS A 412 29.65 -13.16 4.68
N HIS A 413 30.19 -12.99 3.48
CA HIS A 413 31.59 -12.65 3.26
C HIS A 413 31.78 -11.62 2.14
N ASP A 414 32.99 -11.07 2.08
CA ASP A 414 33.35 -10.11 1.05
C ASP A 414 33.51 -10.77 -0.32
N VAL A 415 32.98 -10.12 -1.35
CA VAL A 415 33.19 -10.50 -2.74
C VAL A 415 34.50 -9.88 -3.20
N ALA A 416 35.49 -10.72 -3.52
CA ALA A 416 36.73 -10.26 -4.12
C ALA A 416 36.47 -9.72 -5.53
N LEU A 417 36.72 -8.42 -5.72
CA LEU A 417 36.61 -7.72 -7.01
C LEU A 417 37.95 -7.04 -7.30
N ASP A 418 38.38 -7.06 -8.56
CA ASP A 418 39.56 -6.31 -8.99
C ASP A 418 39.27 -4.80 -9.04
N ALA A 419 40.33 -3.99 -9.10
CA ALA A 419 40.18 -2.53 -9.07
C ALA A 419 39.29 -1.97 -10.21
N PRO A 420 39.36 -2.46 -11.46
CA PRO A 420 38.43 -2.05 -12.52
C PRO A 420 36.97 -2.34 -12.19
N ALA A 421 36.64 -3.55 -11.69
CA ALA A 421 35.27 -3.90 -11.32
C ALA A 421 34.77 -3.06 -10.15
N GLN A 422 35.61 -2.83 -9.13
CA GLN A 422 35.26 -1.92 -8.02
C GLN A 422 34.97 -0.50 -8.52
N ALA A 423 35.80 0.03 -9.43
CA ALA A 423 35.58 1.36 -10.00
C ALA A 423 34.28 1.44 -10.81
N GLN A 424 33.96 0.42 -11.60
CA GLN A 424 32.71 0.35 -12.36
C GLN A 424 31.48 0.33 -11.45
N ARG A 425 31.53 -0.45 -10.35
CA ARG A 425 30.44 -0.50 -9.36
C ARG A 425 30.30 0.80 -8.60
N ALA A 426 31.40 1.43 -8.18
CA ALA A 426 31.36 2.73 -7.53
C ALA A 426 30.75 3.81 -8.45
N GLN A 427 31.13 3.84 -9.74
CA GLN A 427 30.53 4.73 -10.73
C GLN A 427 29.03 4.44 -10.93
N PHE A 428 28.62 3.18 -10.93
CA PHE A 428 27.21 2.79 -10.97
C PHE A 428 26.43 3.34 -9.77
N ILE A 429 26.97 3.24 -8.56
CA ILE A 429 26.31 3.75 -7.35
C ILE A 429 26.19 5.28 -7.42
N LEU A 430 27.26 5.96 -7.80
CA LEU A 430 27.32 7.43 -7.83
C LEU A 430 26.42 8.08 -8.90
N ARG A 431 26.07 7.36 -9.97
CA ARG A 431 25.16 7.89 -11.01
C ARG A 431 23.68 7.75 -10.65
N LEU A 432 23.33 6.97 -9.62
CA LEU A 432 21.94 6.75 -9.22
C LEU A 432 21.32 8.07 -8.76
N GLN A 433 20.24 8.49 -9.43
CA GLN A 433 19.53 9.72 -9.10
C GLN A 433 18.56 9.49 -7.95
N PRO A 434 18.37 10.47 -7.03
CA PRO A 434 17.39 10.39 -5.98
C PRO A 434 15.99 10.28 -6.54
N GLY A 435 15.10 9.63 -5.77
CA GLY A 435 13.68 9.80 -6.02
C GLY A 435 13.30 11.27 -5.84
N PRO A 436 12.58 11.90 -6.78
CA PRO A 436 12.05 13.25 -6.58
C PRO A 436 11.33 13.37 -5.24
N TYR A 437 11.39 14.53 -4.57
CA TYR A 437 10.77 14.75 -3.25
C TYR A 437 11.41 13.97 -2.08
N LEU A 438 12.66 13.50 -2.22
CA LEU A 438 13.46 12.95 -1.11
C LEU A 438 14.68 13.80 -0.73
N SER A 439 15.10 14.74 -1.60
CA SER A 439 16.30 15.57 -1.40
C SER A 439 15.95 16.95 -0.83
N HIS A 440 16.43 17.23 0.38
CA HIS A 440 16.49 18.55 1.01
C HIS A 440 17.77 18.72 1.82
#